data_AF-U2CYF2-F1
#
_entry.id   AF-U2CYF2-F1
#
_cell.length_a   1.000
_cell.length_b   1.000
_cell.length_c   1.000
_cell.angle_alpha   90.00
_cell.angle_beta   90.00
_cell.angle_gamma   90.00
#
_symmetry.space_group_name_H-M   'P 1'
#
loop_
_entity.id
_entity.type
_entity.pdbx_description
1 polymer ?
#
loop_
_entity_poly.entity_id
_entity_poly.type
_entity_poly.pdbx_seq_one_letter_code
_entity_poly.pdbx_strand_id
1 'polypeptide(L)'
;MSKARNSIPRAAIHVGAPAKSFSAAEGYEPERRGWDEKTYRLKNQDTNNHYDYSRKHLNFEINGKGEFVPLCSDPVPLHERLQKRLDELGFKPYKDKNNPMGNSDNSPNCTVGIVISGDHDVLTRLASATKTWISPFKKAMPMLY
;
A
#
# COMPACT_ATOMS: atom_id res chain seq x y z
N MET A 1 -15.31 -14.06 12.69
CA MET A 1 -14.94 -13.86 11.26
C MET A 1 -13.68 -14.65 10.96
N SER A 2 -13.72 -15.60 10.02
CA SER A 2 -12.57 -16.47 9.72
C SER A 2 -11.40 -15.64 9.14
N LYS A 3 -10.27 -15.59 9.85
CA LYS A 3 -9.04 -14.84 9.48
C LYS A 3 -8.33 -15.36 8.21
N ALA A 4 -8.87 -16.39 7.55
CA ALA A 4 -8.15 -17.21 6.58
C ALA A 4 -8.54 -17.02 5.10
N ARG A 5 -9.50 -16.13 4.78
CA ARG A 5 -10.02 -16.06 3.40
C ARG A 5 -9.17 -15.25 2.41
N ASN A 6 -8.40 -14.25 2.88
CA ASN A 6 -7.74 -13.30 1.99
C ASN A 6 -6.23 -13.15 2.29
N SER A 7 -5.44 -12.99 1.24
CA SER A 7 -4.00 -12.68 1.28
C SER A 7 -3.74 -11.20 1.57
N ILE A 8 -4.13 -10.75 2.77
CA ILE A 8 -3.93 -9.38 3.23
C ILE A 8 -2.50 -9.24 3.80
N PRO A 9 -1.68 -8.27 3.33
CA PRO A 9 -0.37 -8.00 3.92
C PRO A 9 -0.48 -7.73 5.44
N ARG A 10 0.30 -8.43 6.25
CA ARG A 10 0.20 -8.37 7.73
C ARG A 10 1.40 -7.73 8.42
N ALA A 11 2.44 -7.41 7.67
CA ALA A 11 3.68 -6.80 8.18
C ALA A 11 4.11 -5.67 7.26
N ALA A 12 4.65 -4.60 7.87
CA ALA A 12 5.28 -3.49 7.20
C ALA A 12 6.78 -3.47 7.55
N ILE A 13 7.65 -3.34 6.54
CA ILE A 13 9.09 -3.14 6.77
C ILE A 13 9.39 -1.63 6.70
N HIS A 14 10.09 -1.13 7.73
CA HIS A 14 10.62 0.23 7.79
C HIS A 14 12.12 0.19 7.53
N VAL A 15 12.59 0.94 6.53
CA VAL A 15 14.01 1.03 6.20
C VAL A 15 14.48 2.46 6.45
N GLY A 16 15.31 2.68 7.49
CA GLY A 16 15.81 4.01 7.87
C GLY A 16 16.25 4.10 9.34
N ALA A 17 16.89 5.22 9.71
CA ALA A 17 17.28 5.57 11.09
C ALA A 17 16.06 5.54 12.05
N PRO A 18 16.23 5.49 13.39
CA PRO A 18 15.13 5.31 14.35
C PRO A 18 14.25 6.57 14.47
N ALA A 19 13.51 6.88 13.42
CA ALA A 19 12.39 7.80 13.44
C ALA A 19 11.10 6.99 13.68
N LYS A 20 10.06 7.65 14.17
CA LYS A 20 8.73 7.04 14.37
C LYS A 20 8.35 6.21 13.14
N SER A 21 8.10 4.93 13.34
CA SER A 21 7.61 4.05 12.28
C SER A 21 6.23 4.55 11.83
N PHE A 22 6.09 4.75 10.53
CA PHE A 22 4.78 4.98 9.91
C PHE A 22 3.88 3.79 10.22
N SER A 23 2.60 4.01 10.52
CA SER A 23 1.72 2.88 10.79
C SER A 23 1.44 2.11 9.49
N ALA A 24 1.28 0.79 9.57
CA ALA A 24 0.83 -0.02 8.43
C ALA A 24 -0.54 0.45 7.86
N ALA A 25 -1.31 1.21 8.66
CA ALA A 25 -2.59 1.78 8.23
C ALA A 25 -2.44 2.82 7.11
N GLU A 26 -1.27 3.47 6.98
CA GLU A 26 -1.06 4.50 5.97
C GLU A 26 -1.07 3.95 4.54
N GLY A 27 -0.63 2.70 4.36
CA GLY A 27 -0.60 2.00 3.07
C GLY A 27 -1.83 1.15 2.77
N TYR A 28 -2.86 1.15 3.63
CA TYR A 28 -4.00 0.26 3.48
C TYR A 28 -5.04 0.83 2.49
N GLU A 29 -4.90 0.49 1.19
CA GLU A 29 -5.83 0.89 0.12
C GLU A 29 -7.31 0.64 0.46
N PRO A 30 -7.71 -0.51 1.05
CA PRO A 30 -9.11 -0.75 1.40
C PRO A 30 -9.66 0.25 2.43
N GLU A 31 -8.81 0.80 3.29
CA GLU A 31 -9.24 1.87 4.18
C GLU A 31 -9.58 3.12 3.39
N ARG A 32 -8.82 3.51 2.36
CA ARG A 32 -9.02 4.78 1.66
C ARG A 32 -10.23 4.78 0.72
N ARG A 33 -10.68 3.61 0.26
CA ARG A 33 -11.80 3.47 -0.65
C ARG A 33 -13.10 3.95 0.02
N GLY A 34 -13.71 5.00 -0.53
CA GLY A 34 -14.98 5.54 -0.03
C GLY A 34 -14.88 6.50 1.15
N TRP A 35 -13.68 6.95 1.55
CA TRP A 35 -13.56 8.00 2.56
C TRP A 35 -14.11 9.34 2.06
N ASP A 36 -15.14 9.81 2.75
CA ASP A 36 -15.67 11.16 2.66
C ASP A 36 -15.04 12.08 3.72
N GLU A 37 -15.40 13.36 3.68
CA GLU A 37 -14.88 14.35 4.62
C GLU A 37 -15.19 13.98 6.09
N LYS A 38 -16.38 13.42 6.33
CA LYS A 38 -16.78 12.93 7.66
C LYS A 38 -15.80 11.85 8.15
N THR A 39 -15.44 10.90 7.29
CA THR A 39 -14.52 9.83 7.65
C THR A 39 -13.12 10.35 7.98
N TYR A 40 -12.62 11.33 7.22
CA TYR A 40 -11.37 12.02 7.54
C TYR A 40 -11.41 12.68 8.93
N ARG A 41 -12.48 13.41 9.24
CA ARG A 41 -12.66 14.04 10.56
C ARG A 41 -12.71 13.01 11.69
N LEU A 42 -13.41 11.89 11.50
CA LEU A 42 -13.47 10.81 12.49
C LEU A 42 -12.11 10.14 12.69
N LYS A 43 -11.36 9.87 11.62
CA LYS A 43 -10.02 9.29 11.71
C LYS A 43 -9.04 10.21 12.43
N ASN A 44 -9.16 11.52 12.25
CA ASN A 44 -8.35 12.52 12.95
C ASN A 44 -8.75 12.75 14.42
N GLN A 45 -9.76 12.05 14.95
CA GLN A 45 -9.98 12.02 16.41
C GLN A 45 -8.86 11.25 17.13
N ASP A 46 -8.19 10.34 16.43
CA ASP A 46 -6.91 9.78 16.88
C ASP A 46 -5.80 10.82 16.64
N THR A 47 -5.11 11.21 17.71
CA THR A 47 -4.09 12.26 17.70
C THR A 47 -2.84 11.89 16.90
N ASN A 48 -2.66 10.61 16.53
CA ASN A 48 -1.59 10.17 15.64
C ASN A 48 -1.92 10.40 14.16
N ASN A 49 -3.19 10.68 13.83
CA ASN A 49 -3.62 10.90 12.45
C ASN A 49 -3.68 12.40 12.11
N HIS A 50 -3.13 12.74 10.95
CA HIS A 50 -3.08 14.12 10.44
C HIS A 50 -3.57 14.18 8.99
N TYR A 51 -4.70 13.55 8.69
CA TYR A 51 -5.23 13.51 7.33
C TYR A 51 -5.84 14.84 6.91
N ASP A 52 -5.49 15.33 5.72
CA ASP A 52 -6.10 16.51 5.11
C ASP A 52 -7.02 16.11 3.94
N TYR A 53 -8.33 16.30 4.14
CA TYR A 53 -9.33 15.95 3.12
C TYR A 53 -9.18 16.75 1.84
N SER A 54 -8.77 18.02 1.93
CA SER A 54 -8.58 18.89 0.76
C SER A 54 -7.48 18.37 -0.16
N ARG A 55 -6.50 17.67 0.40
CA ARG A 55 -5.34 17.10 -0.30
C ARG A 55 -5.53 15.66 -0.76
N LYS A 56 -6.67 15.02 -0.49
CA LYS A 56 -6.91 13.60 -0.84
C LYS A 56 -6.66 13.28 -2.31
N HIS A 57 -6.95 14.25 -3.18
CA HIS A 57 -6.85 14.12 -4.64
C HIS A 57 -5.39 14.04 -5.14
N LEU A 58 -4.41 14.33 -4.28
CA LEU A 58 -2.98 14.21 -4.58
C LEU A 58 -2.47 12.77 -4.42
N ASN A 59 -3.22 11.90 -3.74
CA ASN A 59 -2.84 10.50 -3.58
C ASN A 59 -3.01 9.75 -4.91
N PHE A 60 -2.05 8.89 -5.22
CA PHE A 60 -2.02 8.10 -6.44
C PHE A 60 -1.67 6.64 -6.16
N GLU A 61 -1.94 5.76 -7.11
CA GLU A 61 -1.40 4.41 -7.18
C GLU A 61 -0.56 4.25 -8.46
N ILE A 62 0.44 3.36 -8.43
CA ILE A 62 1.19 2.96 -9.62
C ILE A 62 0.57 1.67 -10.12
N ASN A 63 -0.02 1.69 -11.32
CA ASN A 63 -0.71 0.52 -11.87
C ASN A 63 0.29 -0.52 -12.42
N GLY A 64 -0.22 -1.67 -12.87
CA GLY A 64 0.61 -2.75 -13.44
C GLY A 64 1.39 -2.38 -14.72
N LYS A 65 1.13 -1.21 -15.32
CA LYS A 65 1.89 -0.66 -16.46
C LYS A 65 2.97 0.35 -16.01
N GLY A 66 3.07 0.63 -14.72
CA GLY A 66 3.98 1.64 -14.18
C GLY A 66 3.45 3.09 -14.29
N GLU A 67 2.15 3.27 -14.57
CA GLU A 67 1.54 4.59 -14.72
C GLU A 67 1.03 5.10 -13.37
N PHE A 68 1.19 6.41 -13.14
CA PHE A 68 0.60 7.11 -12.00
C PHE A 68 -0.86 7.40 -12.29
N VAL A 69 -1.77 6.81 -11.51
CA VAL A 69 -3.22 7.02 -11.63
C VAL A 69 -3.79 7.46 -10.28
N PRO A 70 -4.92 8.18 -10.22
CA PRO A 70 -5.54 8.55 -8.95
C PRO A 70 -5.72 7.34 -8.03
N LEU A 71 -5.54 7.51 -6.71
CA LEU A 71 -5.73 6.41 -5.77
C LEU A 71 -7.15 5.84 -5.88
N CYS A 72 -7.26 4.50 -5.85
CA CYS A 72 -8.51 3.75 -6.06
C CYS A 72 -9.11 3.89 -7.47
N SER A 73 -8.28 4.12 -8.50
CA SER A 73 -8.71 4.10 -9.91
C SER A 73 -9.13 2.70 -10.35
N ASP A 74 -8.47 1.67 -9.82
CA ASP A 74 -8.88 0.29 -10.06
C ASP A 74 -10.19 -0.01 -9.31
N PRO A 75 -11.26 -0.47 -9.99
CA PRO A 75 -12.51 -0.84 -9.32
C PRO A 75 -12.35 -2.08 -8.42
N VAL A 76 -11.33 -2.91 -8.68
CA VAL A 76 -11.05 -4.13 -7.91
C VAL A 76 -10.15 -3.80 -6.71
N PRO A 77 -10.55 -4.11 -5.47
CA PRO A 77 -9.73 -3.86 -4.29
C PRO A 77 -8.37 -4.58 -4.33
N LEU A 78 -7.31 -3.99 -3.76
CA LEU A 78 -5.95 -4.57 -3.70
C LEU A 78 -5.93 -6.06 -3.33
N HIS A 79 -6.65 -6.45 -2.28
CA HIS A 79 -6.60 -7.83 -1.78
C HIS A 79 -7.13 -8.86 -2.79
N GLU A 80 -8.12 -8.49 -3.60
CA GLU A 80 -8.61 -9.34 -4.69
C GLU A 80 -7.61 -9.37 -5.86
N ARG A 81 -6.99 -8.23 -6.17
CA ARG A 81 -5.94 -8.15 -7.22
C ARG A 81 -4.72 -9.00 -6.84
N LEU A 82 -4.29 -8.94 -5.59
CA LEU A 82 -3.22 -9.77 -5.05
C LEU A 82 -3.59 -11.25 -5.12
N GLN A 83 -4.83 -11.62 -4.76
CA GLN A 83 -5.27 -13.01 -4.85
C GLN A 83 -5.25 -13.52 -6.30
N LYS A 84 -5.80 -12.75 -7.25
CA LYS A 84 -5.75 -13.08 -8.69
C LYS A 84 -4.31 -13.30 -9.15
N ARG A 85 -3.38 -12.43 -8.73
CA ARG A 85 -1.97 -12.56 -9.08
C ARG A 85 -1.32 -13.81 -8.49
N LEU A 86 -1.65 -14.17 -7.25
CA LEU A 86 -1.19 -15.40 -6.62
C LEU A 86 -1.72 -16.64 -7.37
N ASP A 87 -2.99 -16.61 -7.78
CA ASP A 87 -3.62 -17.68 -8.55
C ASP A 87 -2.96 -17.85 -9.93
N GLU A 88 -2.70 -16.76 -10.65
CA GLU A 88 -1.96 -16.75 -11.92
C GLU A 88 -0.55 -17.35 -11.80
N LEU A 89 0.13 -17.07 -10.69
CA LEU A 89 1.46 -17.60 -10.39
C LEU A 89 1.43 -19.06 -9.92
N GLY A 90 0.24 -19.67 -9.77
CA GLY A 90 0.08 -21.01 -9.24
C GLY A 90 0.53 -21.14 -7.78
N PHE A 91 0.49 -20.05 -7.02
CA PHE A 91 0.91 -20.04 -5.62
C PHE A 91 0.00 -20.95 -4.79
N LYS A 92 0.61 -21.87 -4.03
CA LYS A 92 -0.10 -22.82 -3.16
C LYS A 92 0.31 -22.57 -1.71
N PRO A 93 -0.55 -21.95 -0.87
CA PRO A 93 -0.26 -21.81 0.55
C PRO A 93 -0.19 -23.20 1.21
N TYR A 94 0.55 -23.30 2.32
CA TYR A 94 0.53 -24.52 3.13
C TYR A 94 -0.89 -24.80 3.61
N LYS A 95 -1.36 -26.01 3.36
CA LYS A 95 -2.67 -26.46 3.81
C LYS A 95 -2.60 -26.97 5.24
N ASP A 96 -3.67 -26.74 5.99
CA ASP A 96 -3.79 -27.31 7.32
C ASP A 96 -3.89 -28.83 7.20
N LYS A 97 -3.06 -29.55 7.96
CA LYS A 97 -3.04 -31.02 8.00
C LYS A 97 -4.40 -31.60 8.40
N ASN A 98 -5.11 -30.91 9.30
CA ASN A 98 -6.41 -31.31 9.85
C ASN A 98 -7.59 -30.66 9.08
N ASN A 99 -7.31 -29.70 8.19
CA ASN A 99 -8.30 -29.08 7.32
C ASN A 99 -7.70 -28.81 5.93
N PRO A 100 -7.72 -29.79 5.01
CA PRO A 100 -7.14 -29.66 3.67
C PRO A 100 -7.73 -28.51 2.83
N MET A 101 -8.93 -28.05 3.18
CA MET A 101 -9.61 -26.91 2.55
C MET A 101 -9.16 -25.56 3.12
N GLY A 102 -8.54 -25.55 4.30
CA GLY A 102 -8.02 -24.37 4.98
C GLY A 102 -6.54 -24.14 4.73
N ASN A 103 -6.13 -22.87 4.70
CA ASN A 103 -4.71 -22.53 4.79
C ASN A 103 -4.28 -22.71 6.25
N SER A 104 -3.09 -23.28 6.46
CA SER A 104 -2.52 -23.47 7.78
C SER A 104 -2.26 -22.13 8.47
N ASP A 105 -2.48 -22.06 9.78
CA ASP A 105 -2.18 -20.87 10.59
C ASP A 105 -0.68 -20.51 10.57
N ASN A 106 0.19 -21.50 10.34
CA ASN A 106 1.63 -21.29 10.18
C ASN A 106 2.05 -21.01 8.72
N SER A 107 1.11 -20.83 7.80
CA SER A 107 1.43 -20.45 6.43
C SER A 107 2.18 -19.11 6.44
N PRO A 108 3.36 -19.01 5.81
CA PRO A 108 4.09 -17.75 5.77
C PRO A 108 3.25 -16.69 5.03
N ASN A 109 3.44 -15.43 5.40
CA ASN A 109 2.85 -14.31 4.67
C ASN A 109 3.36 -14.35 3.23
N CYS A 110 2.46 -14.54 2.27
CA CYS A 110 2.80 -14.57 0.84
C CYS A 110 3.03 -13.18 0.24
N THR A 111 2.60 -12.13 0.95
CA THR A 111 2.76 -10.74 0.57
C THR A 111 3.25 -9.93 1.76
N VAL A 112 4.16 -8.99 1.50
CA VAL A 112 4.70 -8.06 2.50
C VAL A 112 4.39 -6.65 2.03
N GLY A 113 3.87 -5.81 2.93
CA GLY A 113 3.74 -4.39 2.69
C GLY A 113 5.08 -3.71 2.98
N ILE A 114 5.52 -2.80 2.13
CA ILE A 114 6.72 -2.00 2.38
C ILE A 114 6.28 -0.55 2.46
N VAL A 115 6.65 0.13 3.55
CA VAL A 115 6.41 1.56 3.70
C VAL A 115 7.71 2.28 3.38
N ILE A 116 7.71 2.98 2.25
CA ILE A 116 8.83 3.81 1.81
C ILE A 116 8.47 5.26 2.15
N SER A 117 9.30 5.88 2.98
CA SER A 117 9.14 7.28 3.39
C SER A 117 10.50 7.88 3.73
N GLY A 118 10.54 9.13 4.18
CA GLY A 118 11.77 9.86 4.46
C GLY A 118 11.54 11.11 5.27
N ASP A 119 12.61 11.87 5.43
CA ASP A 119 12.61 13.17 6.10
C ASP A 119 11.64 14.16 5.44
N HIS A 120 10.90 14.92 6.26
CA HIS A 120 9.88 15.85 5.80
C HIS A 120 10.44 16.89 4.82
N ASP A 121 11.60 17.45 5.11
CA ASP A 121 12.18 18.54 4.30
C ASP A 121 12.73 17.99 2.99
N VAL A 122 13.33 16.80 3.03
CA VAL A 122 13.77 16.08 1.81
C VAL A 122 12.58 15.77 0.91
N LEU A 123 11.51 15.18 1.45
CA LEU A 123 10.31 14.84 0.67
C LEU A 123 9.60 16.09 0.15
N THR A 124 9.51 17.15 0.95
CA THR A 124 8.94 18.45 0.54
C THR A 124 9.74 19.07 -0.60
N ARG A 125 11.08 19.02 -0.52
CA ARG A 125 11.97 19.49 -1.59
C ARG A 125 11.76 18.68 -2.86
N LEU A 126 11.71 17.35 -2.79
CA LEU A 126 11.47 16.49 -3.95
C LEU A 126 10.10 16.77 -4.60
N ALA A 127 9.06 16.91 -3.77
CA ALA A 127 7.71 17.21 -4.24
C ALA A 127 7.59 18.61 -4.88
N SER A 128 8.39 19.57 -4.43
CA SER A 128 8.35 20.97 -4.92
C SER A 128 9.32 21.24 -6.08
N ALA A 129 10.45 20.52 -6.15
CA ALA A 129 11.46 20.65 -7.21
C ALA A 129 10.97 20.18 -8.59
N THR A 130 9.84 19.47 -8.65
CA THR A 130 9.21 19.01 -9.88
C THR A 130 8.54 20.11 -10.70
N LYS A 131 8.41 21.36 -10.21
CA LYS A 131 7.91 22.48 -11.04
C LYS A 131 8.83 22.83 -12.22
N THR A 132 10.07 22.34 -12.25
CA THR A 132 11.05 22.68 -13.32
C THR A 132 11.66 21.46 -14.02
N TRP A 133 11.39 20.22 -13.58
CA TRP A 133 12.18 19.03 -13.98
C TRP A 133 11.40 17.79 -14.46
N ILE A 134 10.13 17.90 -14.89
CA ILE A 134 9.39 16.74 -15.46
C ILE A 134 9.80 16.46 -16.93
N SER A 135 11.10 16.57 -17.26
CA SER A 135 11.64 16.27 -18.59
C SER A 135 12.67 15.12 -18.61
N PRO A 136 13.53 14.87 -17.60
CA PRO A 136 14.46 13.73 -17.66
C PRO A 136 14.07 12.49 -16.84
N PHE A 137 13.10 12.52 -15.92
CA PHE A 137 12.73 11.30 -15.16
C PHE A 137 12.07 10.20 -16.01
N LYS A 138 11.72 10.49 -17.27
CA LYS A 138 11.35 9.47 -18.28
C LYS A 138 12.55 8.72 -18.89
N LYS A 139 13.80 9.03 -18.53
CA LYS A 139 15.01 8.45 -19.15
C LYS A 139 16.02 7.78 -18.20
N ALA A 140 15.74 7.69 -16.90
CA ALA A 140 16.74 7.23 -15.92
C ALA A 140 16.26 6.16 -14.93
N MET A 141 15.45 5.20 -15.36
CA MET A 141 15.43 3.86 -14.72
C MET A 141 15.38 2.73 -15.77
N PRO A 142 16.47 2.46 -16.49
CA PRO A 142 16.77 1.12 -16.93
C PRO A 142 17.48 0.37 -15.80
N MET A 143 17.03 -0.86 -15.55
CA MET A 143 17.64 -1.86 -14.65
C MET A 143 17.48 -1.62 -13.15
N LEU A 144 16.74 -2.54 -12.52
CA LEU A 144 17.33 -3.52 -11.60
C LEU A 144 16.35 -4.69 -11.50
N TYR A 145 16.89 -5.89 -11.73
CA TYR A 145 16.28 -7.18 -11.37
C TYR A 145 16.12 -7.28 -9.86
#